data_AF-A0A964N7W3-F1
#
_entry.id   AF-A0A964N7W3-F1
#
_cell.length_a   1.000
_cell.length_b   1.000
_cell.length_c   1.000
_cell.angle_alpha   90.00
_cell.angle_beta   90.00
_cell.angle_gamma   90.00
#
_symmetry.space_group_name_H-M   'P 1'
#
loop_
_entity.id
_entity.type
_entity.pdbx_description
1 polymer ?
#
loop_
_entity_poly.entity_id
_entity_poly.type
_entity_poly.pdbx_seq_one_letter_code
_entity_poly.pdbx_strand_id
1 'polypeptide(L)' 'MTDPAVVAAWVEASCASQGLPVHVTDLGSLGQVADLMGAAPGVSREAPRRPAAGSDAPDRLEA' A
#
# COMPACT_ATOMS: atom_id res chain seq x y z
N MET A 1 6.09 11.46 10.48
CA MET A 1 4.98 11.32 9.53
C MET A 1 5.26 12.31 8.40
N THR A 2 5.44 11.84 7.16
CA THR A 2 5.86 12.69 6.03
C THR A 2 4.64 13.43 5.47
N ASP A 3 4.81 14.71 5.11
CA ASP A 3 3.77 15.54 4.49
C ASP A 3 3.36 14.97 3.12
N PRO A 4 2.06 14.66 2.90
CA PRO A 4 1.55 14.20 1.62
C PRO A 4 1.91 15.10 0.44
N ALA A 5 1.98 16.42 0.64
CA ALA A 5 2.34 17.36 -0.43
C ALA A 5 3.80 17.19 -0.86
N VAL A 6 4.70 16.94 0.10
CA VAL A 6 6.12 16.69 -0.17
C VAL A 6 6.30 15.37 -0.94
N VAL A 7 5.53 14.34 -0.58
CA VAL A 7 5.56 13.05 -1.29
C VAL A 7 5.05 13.19 -2.72
N ALA A 8 3.92 13.89 -2.91
CA ALA A 8 3.34 14.13 -4.23
C ALA A 8 4.34 14.85 -5.16
N ALA A 9 4.95 15.94 -4.67
CA ALA A 9 5.93 16.70 -5.43
C ALA A 9 7.16 15.86 -5.82
N TRP A 10 7.64 15.01 -4.91
CA TRP A 10 8.75 14.10 -5.19
C TRP A 10 8.40 13.05 -6.25
N VAL A 11 7.19 12.46 -6.19
CA VAL A 11 6.72 11.49 -7.19
C VAL A 11 6.62 12.14 -8.56
N GLU A 12 6.00 13.31 -8.65
CA GLU A 12 5.85 14.06 -9.92
C GLU A 12 7.21 14.36 -10.55
N ALA A 13 8.16 14.89 -9.78
CA ALA A 13 9.50 15.18 -10.27
C ALA A 13 10.24 13.91 -10.74
N SER A 14 10.10 12.81 -9.99
CA SER A 14 10.74 11.54 -10.31
C SER A 14 10.19 10.93 -11.61
N CYS A 15 8.87 10.93 -11.81
CA CYS A 15 8.25 10.46 -13.04
C CYS A 15 8.57 11.37 -14.24
N ALA A 16 8.56 12.69 -14.03
CA ALA A 16 8.91 13.66 -15.07
C ALA A 16 10.34 13.45 -15.59
N SER A 17 11.31 13.15 -14.72
CA SER A 17 12.70 12.85 -15.13
C SER A 17 12.82 11.62 -16.05
N GLN A 18 11.82 10.75 -16.05
CA GLN A 18 11.76 9.53 -16.86
C GLN A 18 10.83 9.69 -18.09
N GLY A 19 10.21 10.87 -18.27
CA GLY A 19 9.23 11.12 -19.32
C GLY A 19 7.90 10.37 -19.11
N LEU A 20 7.61 9.94 -17.88
CA LEU A 20 6.39 9.22 -17.55
C LEU A 20 5.29 10.21 -17.15
N PRO A 21 4.13 10.22 -17.84
CA PRO A 21 2.99 11.01 -17.40
C PRO A 21 2.43 10.41 -16.11
N VAL A 22 2.31 11.24 -15.08
CA VAL A 22 1.73 10.87 -13.78
C VAL A 22 0.66 11.88 -13.37
N HIS A 23 -0.34 11.40 -12.64
CA HIS A 23 -1.36 12.24 -12.02
C HIS A 23 -1.54 11.80 -10.57
N VAL A 24 -1.33 12.73 -9.62
CA VAL A 24 -1.60 12.51 -8.21
C VAL A 24 -3.02 12.98 -7.92
N THR A 25 -3.82 12.16 -7.26
CA THR A 25 -5.24 12.43 -7.02
C THR A 25 -5.68 11.94 -5.63
N ASP A 26 -6.88 12.31 -5.22
CA ASP A 26 -7.45 11.91 -3.93
C ASP A 26 -8.20 10.57 -4.00
N LEU A 27 -8.55 10.04 -2.83
CA LEU A 27 -9.23 8.74 -2.70
C LEU A 27 -10.59 8.70 -3.39
N GLY A 28 -11.31 9.83 -3.45
CA GLY A 28 -12.60 9.91 -4.13
C GLY A 28 -12.47 9.69 -5.64
N SER A 29 -11.48 10.34 -6.26
CA SER A 29 -11.16 10.11 -7.68
C SER A 29 -10.69 8.68 -7.95
N LEU A 30 -9.94 8.05 -7.04
CA LEU A 30 -9.57 6.64 -7.18
C LEU A 30 -10.78 5.70 -7.16
N GLY A 31 -11.80 5.99 -6.35
CA GLY A 31 -13.06 5.25 -6.35
C GLY A 31 -13.79 5.31 -7.69
N GLN A 32 -13.86 6.51 -8.28
CA GLN A 32 -14.46 6.71 -9.61
C GLN A 32 -13.72 5.95 -10.72
N VAL A 33 -12.39 5.93 -10.67
CA VAL A 33 -11.57 5.15 -11.60
C VAL A 33 -11.81 3.64 -11.41
N ALA A 34 -11.92 3.18 -10.17
CA ALA A 34 -12.24 1.78 -9.88
C ALA A 34 -13.60 1.37 -10.46
N ASP A 35 -14.63 2.20 -10.27
CA ASP A 35 -15.96 1.98 -10.83
C ASP A 35 -15.92 1.93 -12.36
N LEU A 36 -15.18 2.85 -13.01
CA LEU A 36 -15.00 2.88 -14.46
C LEU A 36 -14.30 1.62 -14.98
N MET A 37 -13.34 1.10 -14.22
CA MET A 37 -12.59 -0.12 -14.55
C MET A 37 -13.37 -1.40 -14.26
N GLY A 38 -14.61 -1.30 -13.76
CA GLY A 38 -15.41 -2.45 -13.34
C GLY A 38 -14.86 -3.17 -12.10
N ALA A 39 -13.94 -2.52 -11.36
CA ALA A 39 -13.45 -3.02 -10.09
C ALA A 39 -14.45 -2.63 -8.99
N ALA A 40 -14.93 -3.61 -8.23
CA ALA A 40 -15.84 -3.32 -7.12
C ALA A 40 -15.12 -2.47 -6.06
N PRO A 41 -15.66 -1.30 -5.66
CA PRO A 41 -15.11 -0.52 -4.57
C PRO A 41 -15.27 -1.31 -3.27
N GLY A 42 -14.16 -1.69 -2.63
CA GLY A 42 -14.22 -2.39 -1.34
C GLY A 42 -13.17 -3.45 -1.07
N VAL A 43 -12.24 -3.74 -2.00
CA VAL A 43 -11.10 -4.62 -1.67
C VAL A 43 -10.00 -3.84 -0.95
N SER A 44 -10.36 -3.18 0.16
CA SER A 44 -9.44 -3.12 1.28
C SER A 44 -9.19 -4.58 1.67
N ARG A 45 -8.08 -5.15 1.19
CA ARG A 45 -7.57 -6.43 1.65
C ARG A 45 -7.26 -6.23 3.13
N GLU A 46 -8.23 -6.47 3.99
CA GLU A 46 -8.00 -6.59 5.42
C GLU A 46 -6.94 -7.67 5.57
N ALA A 47 -5.72 -7.26 5.94
CA ALA A 47 -4.63 -8.18 6.13
C ALA A 47 -5.10 -9.22 7.15
N PRO A 48 -5.00 -10.52 6.86
CA PRO A 48 -5.31 -11.53 7.88
C PRO A 48 -4.41 -11.23 9.07
N ARG A 49 -4.99 -10.92 10.24
CA ARG A 49 -4.22 -10.86 11.49
C ARG A 49 -3.59 -12.22 11.66
N ARG A 50 -2.28 -12.31 11.40
CA ARG A 50 -1.47 -13.46 11.76
C ARG A 50 -1.61 -13.61 13.28
N PRO A 51 -2.19 -14.71 13.80
CA PRO A 51 -2.01 -15.01 15.21
C PRO A 51 -0.50 -15.10 15.44
N ALA A 52 0.02 -14.40 16.45
CA ALA A 52 1.38 -14.59 16.88
C ALA A 52 1.55 -16.07 17.21
N ALA A 53 2.22 -16.82 16.33
CA ALA A 53 2.61 -18.18 16.63
C ALA A 53 3.54 -18.07 17.83
N GLY A 54 3.06 -18.56 18.97
CA GLY A 54 3.82 -18.69 20.19
C GLY A 54 5.17 -19.31 19.86
N SER A 55 6.21 -18.65 20.35
CA SER A 55 7.58 -19.14 20.33
C SER A 55 7.65 -20.34 21.27
N ASP A 56 7.23 -21.51 20.81
CA ASP A 56 7.46 -22.78 21.49
C ASP A 56 8.77 -23.34 20.95
N ALA A 57 9.86 -23.02 21.63
CA ALA A 57 11.15 -23.64 21.39
C ALA A 57 11.16 -24.96 22.18
N PRO A 58 11.35 -26.14 21.54
CA PRO A 58 11.49 -27.36 22.30
C PRO A 58 12.83 -27.35 23.03
N ASP A 59 12.73 -27.66 24.31
CA ASP A 59 13.80 -27.83 25.27
C ASP A 59 14.92 -28.72 24.73
N ARG A 60 16.17 -28.30 24.96
CA ARG A 60 17.37 -29.02 24.51
C ARG A 60 17.57 -30.21 25.44
N LEU A 61 17.25 -31.42 24.97
CA LEU A 61 17.56 -32.66 25.67
C LEU A 61 19.08 -32.88 25.64
N GLU A 62 19.75 -32.58 26.75
CA GLU A 62 21.13 -32.97 27.03
C GLU A 62 21.19 -34.50 27.22
N ALA A 63 22.08 -35.17 26.46
CA ALA A 63 22.53 -36.53 26.68
C ALA A 63 24.03 -36.62 26.35
#